data_AF-A0A7X6TJL9-F1
#
_entry.id   AF-A0A7X6TJL9-F1
#
_cell.length_a   1.000
_cell.length_b   1.000
_cell.length_c   1.000
_cell.angle_alpha   90.00
_cell.angle_beta   90.00
_cell.angle_gamma   90.00
#
_symmetry.space_group_name_H-M   'P 1'
#
loop_
_entity.id
_entity.type
_entity.pdbx_description
1 polymer ?
#
loop_
_entity_poly.entity_id
_entity_poly.type
_entity_poly.pdbx_seq_one_letter_code
_entity_poly.pdbx_strand_id
1 'polypeptide(L)'
;VTPDMFLFAPGAARPDQALAGRPQQRLVLVAGTVRTEAMDDAAARPLSLTEDEAVRLAAAARQLEEFFGAPQDIEWAVDQERELYILQSRPLLSETEPDPQATVFQPTEPPLVTGGRRAAGELCDGLVHHLDPACGGDLPRGAVLVTRQIPPSLVRHIHRLAGVVCERGAVTGHFATVCREFGVVLLVAAADALELLPAGTQVVVDARAGAVYPGRLPEGVRPAGRDASADPYLHKLRGLLDYITPLHLVDPADSSFRPQSCRSLHDIIRYAHEKAMQTMFGLSDLASGKSSRCRLLETDLAIDLYLLDVGNGFREPGDGETVAVDRVASRPFLALWQGLSHPDVDWDSHLHFDWKGFSDAALSGGVVSGGSREFASYAIVSGDYCNLNMRFGYHFTLVDCLCGDEARGNYCQLRFAGGGGDYQGRSLRIRLLTLVLGRLGFEVTVKADLLDARIGEMDRDSLVELLATVGRLLGATKLRDMVLKDEHQLEPFAAQFFAGAGRFTDRPADHGDPSSDTPAHG
;
A
#
# COMPACT_ATOMS: atom_id res chain seq x y z
N VAL A 1 -17.25 14.18 12.96
CA VAL A 1 -18.63 14.72 12.90
C VAL A 1 -19.54 13.78 13.68
N THR A 2 -20.31 14.25 14.66
CA THR A 2 -21.36 13.45 15.30
C THR A 2 -22.68 13.76 14.59
N PRO A 3 -23.18 12.88 13.71
CA PRO A 3 -24.38 13.17 12.92
C PRO A 3 -25.67 13.07 13.75
N ASP A 4 -26.77 13.58 13.21
CA ASP A 4 -28.10 13.27 13.73
C ASP A 4 -28.41 11.78 13.55
N MET A 5 -29.22 11.21 14.44
CA MET A 5 -29.57 9.80 14.41
C MET A 5 -31.07 9.61 14.54
N PHE A 6 -31.65 8.83 13.62
CA PHE A 6 -33.04 8.42 13.63
C PHE A 6 -33.10 6.91 13.83
N LEU A 7 -33.81 6.45 14.86
CA LEU A 7 -33.96 5.03 15.19
C LEU A 7 -35.38 4.59 14.89
N PHE A 8 -35.53 3.48 14.18
CA PHE A 8 -36.80 2.86 13.85
C PHE A 8 -36.85 1.46 14.45
N ALA A 9 -37.90 1.16 15.22
CA ALA A 9 -38.21 -0.17 15.67
C ALA A 9 -38.64 -1.05 14.48
N PRO A 10 -38.49 -2.39 14.59
CA PRO A 10 -38.94 -3.31 13.55
C PRO A 10 -40.41 -3.06 13.18
N GLY A 11 -40.67 -2.78 11.90
CA GLY A 11 -42.03 -2.52 11.38
C GLY A 11 -42.61 -1.13 11.68
N ALA A 12 -41.91 -0.24 12.39
CA ALA A 12 -42.42 1.09 12.70
C ALA A 12 -42.57 1.98 11.44
N ALA A 13 -43.65 2.75 11.36
CA ALA A 13 -43.90 3.69 10.25
C ALA A 13 -43.20 5.05 10.44
N ARG A 14 -42.73 5.34 11.65
CA ARG A 14 -42.10 6.59 12.09
C ARG A 14 -40.92 6.28 13.01
N PRO A 15 -39.93 7.19 13.16
CA PRO A 15 -38.82 6.97 14.07
C PRO A 15 -39.28 7.03 15.53
N ASP A 16 -38.83 6.06 16.34
CA ASP A 16 -39.08 6.03 17.78
C ASP A 16 -38.20 7.02 18.53
N GLN A 17 -37.02 7.32 18.00
CA GLN A 17 -36.10 8.31 18.55
C GLN A 17 -35.47 9.12 17.42
N ALA A 18 -35.42 10.43 17.61
CA ALA A 18 -34.66 11.36 16.80
C ALA A 18 -33.68 12.12 17.72
N LEU A 19 -32.40 11.87 17.54
CA LEU A 19 -31.33 12.37 18.40
C LEU A 19 -30.49 13.38 17.62
N ALA A 20 -30.46 14.62 18.11
CA ALA A 20 -29.65 15.67 17.52
C ALA A 20 -28.15 15.39 17.75
N GLY A 21 -27.41 15.33 16.65
CA GLY A 21 -25.96 15.29 16.63
C GLY A 21 -25.35 16.67 16.81
N ARG A 22 -24.05 16.69 17.12
CA ARG A 22 -23.22 17.89 17.19
C ARG A 22 -22.15 17.86 16.08
N PRO A 23 -22.52 18.09 14.82
CA PRO A 23 -21.55 18.20 13.74
C PRO A 23 -20.79 19.52 13.89
N GLN A 24 -19.46 19.43 13.99
CA GLN A 24 -18.59 20.61 14.10
C GLN A 24 -18.15 21.15 12.74
N GLN A 25 -18.34 20.37 11.68
CA GLN A 25 -17.83 20.64 10.34
C GLN A 25 -18.79 20.07 9.28
N ARG A 26 -18.86 20.74 8.14
CA ARG A 26 -19.53 20.26 6.91
C ARG A 26 -18.60 20.38 5.72
N LEU A 27 -18.85 19.56 4.70
CA LEU A 27 -18.20 19.68 3.40
C LEU A 27 -19.11 20.47 2.46
N VAL A 28 -18.56 21.46 1.77
CA VAL A 28 -19.25 22.27 0.77
C VAL A 28 -18.48 22.27 -0.54
N LEU A 29 -19.20 22.34 -1.66
CA LEU A 29 -18.59 22.48 -2.98
C LEU A 29 -18.50 23.96 -3.34
N VAL A 30 -17.28 24.48 -3.48
CA VAL A 30 -17.01 25.86 -3.89
C VAL A 30 -16.18 25.84 -5.16
N ALA A 31 -16.75 26.36 -6.26
CA ALA A 31 -16.11 26.43 -7.58
C ALA A 31 -15.51 25.08 -8.06
N GLY A 32 -16.22 23.98 -7.83
CA GLY A 32 -15.78 22.63 -8.24
C GLY A 32 -14.79 21.95 -7.28
N THR A 33 -14.43 22.59 -6.17
CA THR A 33 -13.56 22.02 -5.13
C THR A 33 -14.32 21.80 -3.83
N VAL A 34 -14.11 20.67 -3.19
CA VAL A 34 -14.68 20.38 -1.85
C VAL A 34 -13.87 21.13 -0.80
N ARG A 35 -14.54 21.92 0.04
CA ARG A 35 -13.96 22.64 1.18
C ARG A 35 -14.66 22.24 2.47
N THR A 36 -13.91 22.19 3.57
CA THR A 36 -14.46 21.98 4.90
C THR A 36 -14.79 23.33 5.54
N GLU A 37 -16.04 23.51 5.94
CA GLU A 37 -16.48 24.68 6.71
C GLU A 37 -16.78 24.27 8.15
N ALA A 38 -16.36 25.11 9.10
CA ALA A 38 -16.77 24.97 10.49
C ALA A 38 -18.27 25.31 10.63
N MET A 39 -18.96 24.55 11.47
CA MET A 39 -20.35 24.81 11.84
C MET A 39 -20.39 25.34 13.28
N ASP A 40 -21.21 26.37 13.53
CA ASP A 40 -21.42 26.88 14.89
C ASP A 40 -22.10 25.81 15.76
N ASP A 41 -21.62 25.65 17.00
CA ASP A 41 -22.12 24.69 18.00
C ASP A 41 -23.44 25.20 18.63
N ALA A 42 -24.44 25.45 17.77
CA ALA A 42 -25.75 25.91 18.22
C ALA A 42 -26.56 24.71 18.73
N ALA A 43 -26.78 24.65 20.04
CA ALA A 43 -27.60 23.64 20.72
C ALA A 43 -29.08 23.58 20.24
N ALA A 44 -29.49 24.49 19.35
CA ALA A 44 -30.85 24.63 18.82
C ALA A 44 -30.91 24.58 17.28
N ARG A 45 -30.05 23.79 16.61
CA ARG A 45 -30.19 23.56 15.16
C ARG A 45 -31.33 22.57 14.86
N PRO A 46 -32.06 22.75 13.76
CA PRO A 46 -32.98 21.72 13.27
C PRO A 46 -32.20 20.46 12.86
N LEU A 47 -32.84 19.30 12.99
CA LEU A 47 -32.29 18.03 12.49
C LEU A 47 -32.01 18.14 11.00
N SER A 48 -30.98 17.44 10.54
CA SER A 48 -30.54 17.50 9.14
C SER A 48 -31.54 16.85 8.17
N LEU A 49 -32.50 16.08 8.69
CA LEU A 49 -33.64 15.52 7.96
C LEU A 49 -34.94 15.88 8.66
N THR A 50 -35.99 16.05 7.87
CA THR A 50 -37.38 16.04 8.31
C THR A 50 -37.84 14.60 8.59
N GLU A 51 -38.89 14.44 9.39
CA GLU A 51 -39.47 13.12 9.70
C GLU A 51 -39.89 12.38 8.41
N ASP A 52 -40.51 13.08 7.46
CA ASP A 52 -40.94 12.49 6.19
C ASP A 52 -39.75 12.00 5.35
N GLU A 53 -38.62 12.71 5.35
CA GLU A 53 -37.40 12.27 4.66
C GLU A 53 -36.80 11.03 5.33
N ALA A 54 -36.74 11.01 6.66
CA ALA A 54 -36.27 9.85 7.41
C ALA A 54 -37.15 8.62 7.14
N VAL A 55 -38.47 8.80 7.04
CA VAL A 55 -39.42 7.73 6.68
C VAL A 55 -39.20 7.23 5.25
N ARG A 56 -38.99 8.14 4.27
CA ARG A 56 -38.67 7.74 2.88
C ARG A 56 -37.37 6.93 2.82
N LEU A 57 -36.33 7.35 3.53
CA LEU A 57 -35.06 6.64 3.60
C LEU A 57 -35.21 5.26 4.26
N ALA A 58 -35.96 5.17 5.36
CA ALA A 58 -36.22 3.89 6.03
C ALA A 58 -37.00 2.92 5.13
N ALA A 59 -37.96 3.43 4.34
CA ALA A 59 -38.68 2.62 3.35
C ALA A 59 -37.76 2.11 2.24
N ALA A 60 -36.88 2.96 1.71
CA ALA A 60 -35.87 2.55 0.72
C ALA A 60 -34.90 1.50 1.28
N ALA A 61 -34.44 1.67 2.53
CA ALA A 61 -33.58 0.71 3.21
C ALA A 61 -34.23 -0.67 3.37
N ARG A 62 -35.54 -0.72 3.72
CA ARG A 62 -36.31 -1.98 3.82
C ARG A 62 -36.46 -2.66 2.47
N GLN A 63 -36.72 -1.90 1.40
CA GLN A 63 -36.79 -2.45 0.05
C GLN A 63 -35.46 -3.05 -0.39
N LEU A 64 -34.33 -2.41 -0.04
CA LEU A 64 -32.99 -2.93 -0.32
C LEU A 64 -32.71 -4.20 0.49
N GLU A 65 -33.05 -4.22 1.78
CA GLU A 65 -32.92 -5.41 2.63
C GLU A 65 -33.76 -6.58 2.12
N GLU A 66 -35.02 -6.35 1.73
CA GLU A 66 -35.89 -7.37 1.13
C GLU A 66 -35.34 -7.86 -0.21
N PHE A 67 -34.86 -6.95 -1.07
CA PHE A 67 -34.30 -7.30 -2.38
C PHE A 67 -33.02 -8.14 -2.28
N PHE A 68 -32.11 -7.78 -1.37
CA PHE A 68 -30.83 -8.49 -1.19
C PHE A 68 -30.93 -9.67 -0.22
N GLY A 69 -32.03 -9.81 0.52
CA GLY A 69 -32.26 -10.89 1.49
C GLY A 69 -31.33 -10.84 2.71
N ALA A 70 -30.72 -9.70 2.99
CA ALA A 70 -29.78 -9.50 4.11
C ALA A 70 -29.76 -8.03 4.56
N PRO A 71 -29.41 -7.74 5.83
CA PRO A 71 -29.24 -6.37 6.31
C PRO A 71 -28.27 -5.58 5.42
N GLN A 72 -28.50 -4.28 5.22
CA GLN A 72 -27.71 -3.44 4.32
C GLN A 72 -27.06 -2.25 5.04
N ASP A 73 -25.83 -1.91 4.64
CA ASP A 73 -25.13 -0.66 4.92
C ASP A 73 -25.29 0.25 3.68
N ILE A 74 -25.93 1.40 3.86
CA ILE A 74 -26.42 2.24 2.76
C ILE A 74 -25.87 3.66 2.88
N GLU A 75 -25.20 4.13 1.83
CA GLU A 75 -24.84 5.53 1.66
C GLU A 75 -25.86 6.22 0.77
N TRP A 76 -26.29 7.41 1.17
CA TRP A 76 -27.39 8.14 0.55
C TRP A 76 -27.12 9.64 0.55
N ALA A 77 -27.82 10.35 -0.32
CA ALA A 77 -27.83 11.81 -0.36
C ALA A 77 -29.25 12.32 -0.61
N VAL A 78 -29.52 13.55 -0.16
CA VAL A 78 -30.73 14.29 -0.50
C VAL A 78 -30.28 15.56 -1.24
N ASP A 79 -30.88 15.84 -2.39
CA ASP A 79 -30.56 17.02 -3.20
C ASP A 79 -31.25 18.30 -2.68
N GLN A 80 -31.12 19.41 -3.42
CA GLN A 80 -31.72 20.70 -3.04
C GLN A 80 -33.24 20.68 -3.18
N GLU A 81 -33.75 19.84 -4.09
CA GLU A 81 -35.16 19.57 -4.35
C GLU A 81 -35.80 18.62 -3.31
N ARG A 82 -35.01 18.10 -2.37
CA ARG A 82 -35.38 17.15 -1.31
C ARG A 82 -35.72 15.74 -1.82
N GLU A 83 -35.17 15.38 -2.97
CA GLU A 83 -35.23 14.04 -3.54
C GLU A 83 -34.12 13.15 -2.97
N LEU A 84 -34.47 11.89 -2.70
CA LEU A 84 -33.56 10.91 -2.09
C LEU A 84 -32.83 10.10 -3.16
N TYR A 85 -31.50 10.05 -3.04
CA TYR A 85 -30.62 9.25 -3.89
C TYR A 85 -29.87 8.21 -3.05
N ILE A 86 -29.87 6.96 -3.50
CA ILE A 86 -29.00 5.91 -2.96
C ILE A 86 -27.69 5.92 -3.75
N LEU A 87 -26.57 6.13 -3.06
CA LEU A 87 -25.24 6.23 -3.66
C LEU A 87 -24.52 4.89 -3.64
N GLN A 88 -24.66 4.14 -2.54
CA GLN A 88 -24.05 2.82 -2.36
C GLN A 88 -24.95 1.97 -1.46
N SER A 89 -25.03 0.66 -1.75
CA SER A 89 -25.60 -0.35 -0.85
C SER A 89 -24.68 -1.55 -0.83
N ARG A 90 -24.40 -2.08 0.35
CA ARG A 90 -23.64 -3.33 0.52
C ARG A 90 -24.20 -4.12 1.70
N PRO A 91 -24.06 -5.46 1.71
CA PRO A 91 -24.48 -6.26 2.85
C PRO A 91 -23.82 -5.77 4.14
N LEU A 92 -24.65 -5.42 5.13
CA LEU A 92 -24.21 -5.20 6.50
C LEU A 92 -23.92 -6.58 7.09
N LEU A 93 -22.65 -6.87 7.32
CA LEU A 93 -22.22 -8.09 7.97
C LEU A 93 -22.75 -8.10 9.40
N SER A 94 -23.86 -8.81 9.62
CA SER A 94 -24.39 -9.07 10.94
C SER A 94 -23.50 -10.10 11.64
N GLU A 95 -23.26 -9.87 12.94
CA GLU A 95 -22.73 -10.90 13.82
C GLU A 95 -23.68 -12.12 13.76
N THR A 96 -23.09 -13.32 13.71
CA THR A 96 -23.80 -14.61 13.72
C THR A 96 -24.83 -14.63 14.85
N GLU A 97 -25.96 -15.32 14.64
CA GLU A 97 -26.95 -15.51 15.72
C GLU A 97 -26.27 -15.97 17.01
N PRO A 98 -26.64 -15.40 18.16
CA PRO A 98 -26.02 -15.73 19.44
C PRO A 98 -26.15 -17.23 19.69
N ASP A 99 -25.01 -17.89 19.95
CA ASP A 99 -25.00 -19.29 20.36
C ASP A 99 -25.91 -19.46 21.60
N PRO A 100 -26.98 -20.25 21.53
CA PRO A 100 -27.86 -20.50 22.67
C PRO A 100 -27.13 -21.09 23.89
N GLN A 101 -25.93 -21.66 23.69
CA GLN A 101 -25.08 -22.22 24.73
C GLN A 101 -24.01 -21.23 25.24
N ALA A 102 -23.94 -20.01 24.71
CA ALA A 102 -23.01 -19.00 25.19
C ALA A 102 -23.30 -18.69 26.67
N THR A 103 -22.30 -18.91 27.52
CA THR A 103 -22.38 -18.64 28.94
C THR A 103 -22.51 -17.13 29.15
N VAL A 104 -23.62 -16.68 29.73
CA VAL A 104 -23.87 -15.26 30.00
C VAL A 104 -22.87 -14.78 31.05
N PHE A 105 -22.08 -13.75 30.70
CA PHE A 105 -21.19 -13.11 31.67
C PHE A 105 -22.02 -12.47 32.79
N GLN A 106 -21.70 -12.85 34.04
CA GLN A 106 -22.27 -12.24 35.23
C GLN A 106 -21.15 -11.50 35.97
N PRO A 107 -21.17 -10.15 35.99
CA PRO A 107 -20.14 -9.39 36.66
C PRO A 107 -20.22 -9.59 38.19
N THR A 108 -19.07 -9.81 38.82
CA THR A 108 -18.94 -9.94 40.28
C THR A 108 -18.65 -8.61 40.97
N GLU A 109 -18.17 -7.63 40.21
CA GLU A 109 -17.74 -6.31 40.67
C GLU A 109 -18.57 -5.20 39.99
N PRO A 110 -18.69 -4.02 40.61
CA PRO A 110 -19.36 -2.89 39.99
C PRO A 110 -18.62 -2.43 38.71
N PRO A 111 -19.34 -1.88 37.72
CA PRO A 111 -18.71 -1.37 36.50
C PRO A 111 -17.86 -0.13 36.76
N LEU A 112 -16.70 -0.06 36.10
CA LEU A 112 -15.83 1.11 36.03
C LEU A 112 -16.41 2.20 35.12
N VAL A 113 -17.07 1.79 34.03
CA VAL A 113 -17.72 2.69 33.06
C VAL A 113 -19.12 2.17 32.79
N THR A 114 -20.09 3.08 32.68
CA THR A 114 -21.50 2.78 32.37
C THR A 114 -22.06 3.76 31.35
N GLY A 115 -23.13 3.37 30.64
CA GLY A 115 -23.84 4.25 29.72
C GLY A 115 -23.18 4.38 28.34
N GLY A 116 -22.18 3.53 28.06
CA GLY A 116 -21.66 3.38 26.70
C GLY A 116 -22.69 2.74 25.77
N ARG A 117 -22.49 2.92 24.48
CA ARG A 117 -23.34 2.34 23.42
C ARG A 117 -22.55 1.33 22.61
N ARG A 118 -23.13 0.14 22.45
CA ARG A 118 -22.59 -0.90 21.57
C ARG A 118 -22.52 -0.39 20.13
N ALA A 119 -21.35 -0.48 19.53
CA ALA A 119 -21.15 -0.25 18.11
C ALA A 119 -20.77 -1.54 17.36
N ALA A 120 -19.99 -2.43 17.97
CA ALA A 120 -19.64 -3.75 17.43
C ALA A 120 -19.31 -4.73 18.56
N GLY A 121 -19.47 -6.03 18.31
CA GLY A 121 -19.19 -7.12 19.24
C GLY A 121 -20.04 -7.10 20.50
N GLU A 122 -19.97 -8.16 21.32
CA GLU A 122 -20.73 -8.21 22.58
C GLU A 122 -19.82 -8.16 23.81
N LEU A 123 -18.76 -8.96 23.83
CA LEU A 123 -18.00 -9.20 25.04
C LEU A 123 -16.52 -9.49 24.73
N CYS A 124 -15.61 -8.80 25.39
CA CYS A 124 -14.18 -9.11 25.35
C CYS A 124 -13.49 -8.76 26.67
N ASP A 125 -12.27 -9.27 26.87
CA ASP A 125 -11.38 -8.81 27.92
C ASP A 125 -9.97 -8.53 27.39
N GLY A 126 -9.22 -7.74 28.14
CA GLY A 126 -7.84 -7.43 27.81
C GLY A 126 -7.24 -6.36 28.71
N LEU A 127 -5.95 -6.13 28.51
CA LEU A 127 -5.25 -5.03 29.17
C LEU A 127 -5.59 -3.72 28.47
N VAL A 128 -5.87 -2.69 29.27
CA VAL A 128 -6.14 -1.34 28.79
C VAL A 128 -4.87 -0.73 28.22
N HIS A 129 -4.94 -0.23 27.00
CA HIS A 129 -3.92 0.61 26.39
C HIS A 129 -4.52 1.95 25.98
N HIS A 130 -3.81 3.02 26.26
CA HIS A 130 -4.17 4.35 25.75
C HIS A 130 -3.41 4.60 24.46
N LEU A 131 -4.10 5.15 23.46
CA LEU A 131 -3.45 5.54 22.23
C LEU A 131 -2.83 6.94 22.38
N ASP A 132 -1.50 7.04 22.36
CA ASP A 132 -0.81 8.32 22.20
C ASP A 132 -0.77 8.67 20.69
N PRO A 133 -1.36 9.79 20.25
CA PRO A 133 -1.31 10.23 18.85
C PRO A 133 0.10 10.38 18.29
N ALA A 134 1.11 10.61 19.13
CA ALA A 134 2.50 10.80 18.74
C ALA A 134 3.31 9.50 18.64
N CYS A 135 2.90 8.44 19.35
CA CYS A 135 3.65 7.20 19.40
C CYS A 135 3.02 6.12 18.53
N GLY A 136 3.73 5.75 17.45
CA GLY A 136 3.46 4.55 16.65
C GLY A 136 3.79 3.23 17.38
N GLY A 137 3.59 3.17 18.71
CA GLY A 137 3.99 2.04 19.55
C GLY A 137 3.27 0.74 19.20
N ASP A 138 3.96 -0.37 19.41
CA ASP A 138 3.48 -1.73 19.15
C ASP A 138 2.45 -2.15 20.22
N LEU A 139 1.20 -2.43 19.84
CA LEU A 139 0.12 -2.79 20.78
C LEU A 139 0.11 -4.30 21.06
N PRO A 140 0.11 -4.80 22.30
CA PRO A 140 0.08 -6.25 22.52
C PRO A 140 -1.19 -6.89 21.93
N ARG A 141 -1.10 -8.18 21.54
CA ARG A 141 -2.28 -8.93 21.07
C ARG A 141 -3.29 -9.08 22.21
N GLY A 142 -4.56 -8.89 21.89
CA GLY A 142 -5.65 -8.94 22.85
C GLY A 142 -5.80 -7.66 23.68
N ALA A 143 -5.24 -6.53 23.24
CA ALA A 143 -5.37 -5.27 23.95
C ALA A 143 -6.80 -4.70 23.86
N VAL A 144 -7.25 -4.06 24.95
CA VAL A 144 -8.44 -3.20 24.96
C VAL A 144 -7.96 -1.76 24.83
N LEU A 145 -8.24 -1.11 23.70
CA LEU A 145 -7.80 0.25 23.47
C LEU A 145 -8.82 1.25 24.02
N VAL A 146 -8.36 2.23 24.80
CA VAL A 146 -9.17 3.34 25.29
C VAL A 146 -8.71 4.63 24.61
N THR A 147 -9.65 5.36 24.01
CA THR A 147 -9.35 6.62 23.31
C THR A 147 -10.47 7.65 23.46
N ARG A 148 -10.13 8.94 23.34
CA ARG A 148 -11.12 10.02 23.32
C ARG A 148 -11.92 10.06 22.03
N GLN A 149 -11.27 9.82 20.90
CA GLN A 149 -11.87 9.76 19.56
C GLN A 149 -11.14 8.69 18.74
N ILE A 150 -11.84 8.05 17.82
CA ILE A 150 -11.28 7.03 16.92
C ILE A 150 -10.46 7.74 15.82
N PRO A 151 -9.12 7.60 15.77
CA PRO A 151 -8.34 8.11 14.65
C PRO A 151 -8.40 7.14 13.45
N PRO A 152 -8.35 7.62 12.20
CA PRO A 152 -8.36 6.76 11.01
C PRO A 152 -7.23 5.74 10.99
N SER A 153 -6.07 6.11 11.54
CA SER A 153 -4.89 5.28 11.60
C SER A 153 -5.03 4.07 12.53
N LEU A 154 -6.11 3.97 13.32
CA LEU A 154 -6.35 2.86 14.24
C LEU A 154 -6.62 1.52 13.51
N VAL A 155 -7.12 1.58 12.28
CA VAL A 155 -7.40 0.38 11.46
C VAL A 155 -6.17 -0.50 11.29
N ARG A 156 -4.95 0.08 11.29
CA ARG A 156 -3.70 -0.69 11.17
C ARG A 156 -3.48 -1.70 12.29
N HIS A 157 -4.08 -1.46 13.45
CA HIS A 157 -3.91 -2.27 14.66
C HIS A 157 -5.09 -3.22 14.91
N ILE A 158 -6.12 -3.21 14.06
CA ILE A 158 -7.40 -3.89 14.31
C ILE A 158 -7.23 -5.38 14.65
N HIS A 159 -6.30 -6.06 13.97
CA HIS A 159 -6.01 -7.48 14.13
C HIS A 159 -5.36 -7.86 15.48
N ARG A 160 -4.98 -6.88 16.30
CA ARG A 160 -4.36 -7.08 17.63
C ARG A 160 -5.31 -6.72 18.77
N LEU A 161 -6.45 -6.08 18.47
CA LEU A 161 -7.37 -5.56 19.47
C LEU A 161 -8.39 -6.62 19.85
N ALA A 162 -8.60 -6.80 21.15
CA ALA A 162 -9.77 -7.51 21.68
C ALA A 162 -10.99 -6.57 21.70
N GLY A 163 -10.77 -5.29 21.98
CA GLY A 163 -11.84 -4.29 21.94
C GLY A 163 -11.34 -2.85 21.94
N VAL A 164 -12.27 -1.93 21.72
CA VAL A 164 -12.05 -0.48 21.72
C VAL A 164 -13.15 0.19 22.52
N VAL A 165 -12.76 1.04 23.47
CA VAL A 165 -13.65 1.89 24.27
C VAL A 165 -13.36 3.35 23.90
N CYS A 166 -14.38 4.06 23.44
CA CYS A 166 -14.24 5.42 22.95
C CYS A 166 -15.20 6.40 23.64
N GLU A 167 -14.66 7.52 24.13
CA GLU A 167 -15.48 8.58 24.73
C GLU A 167 -16.40 9.26 23.70
N ARG A 168 -15.90 9.49 22.48
CA ARG A 168 -16.65 10.18 21.41
C ARG A 168 -16.67 9.34 20.13
N GLY A 169 -17.83 8.81 19.80
CA GLY A 169 -18.04 8.04 18.58
C GLY A 169 -19.52 7.80 18.27
N ALA A 170 -19.79 7.43 17.02
CA ALA A 170 -21.12 7.04 16.56
C ALA A 170 -21.19 5.53 16.33
N VAL A 171 -22.34 4.93 16.64
CA VAL A 171 -22.63 3.49 16.44
C VAL A 171 -22.56 3.10 14.96
N THR A 172 -22.84 4.05 14.07
CA THR A 172 -22.84 3.90 12.60
C THR A 172 -21.57 4.43 11.94
N GLY A 173 -20.54 4.80 12.69
CA GLY A 173 -19.30 5.31 12.11
C GLY A 173 -18.56 4.25 11.28
N HIS A 174 -17.77 4.66 10.30
CA HIS A 174 -16.98 3.77 9.43
C HIS A 174 -16.17 2.72 10.21
N PHE A 175 -15.55 3.11 11.32
CA PHE A 175 -14.77 2.20 12.16
C PHE A 175 -15.62 1.13 12.87
N ALA A 176 -16.91 1.39 13.12
CA ALA A 176 -17.82 0.39 13.68
C ALA A 176 -18.05 -0.75 12.68
N THR A 177 -18.18 -0.43 11.38
CA THR A 177 -18.26 -1.45 10.32
C THR A 177 -16.99 -2.30 10.28
N VAL A 178 -15.82 -1.66 10.34
CA VAL A 178 -14.53 -2.37 10.42
C VAL A 178 -14.47 -3.27 11.66
N CYS A 179 -14.90 -2.80 12.83
CA CYS A 179 -14.92 -3.65 14.03
C CYS A 179 -15.82 -4.88 13.89
N ARG A 180 -17.00 -4.74 13.26
CA ARG A 180 -17.91 -5.88 12.97
C ARG A 180 -17.26 -6.89 12.02
N GLU A 181 -16.58 -6.41 10.98
CA GLU A 181 -15.86 -7.27 10.01
C GLU A 181 -14.75 -8.09 10.69
N PHE A 182 -14.01 -7.48 11.61
CA PHE A 182 -12.86 -8.09 12.28
C PHE A 182 -13.20 -8.76 13.61
N GLY A 183 -14.48 -8.76 14.04
CA GLY A 183 -14.92 -9.35 15.30
C GLY A 183 -14.36 -8.65 16.55
N VAL A 184 -14.04 -7.36 16.44
CA VAL A 184 -13.51 -6.54 17.55
C VAL A 184 -14.67 -5.86 18.26
N VAL A 185 -14.70 -5.93 19.59
CA VAL A 185 -15.73 -5.25 20.39
C VAL A 185 -15.49 -3.74 20.36
N LEU A 186 -16.54 -2.95 20.11
CA LEU A 186 -16.48 -1.49 20.09
C LEU A 186 -17.60 -0.91 20.95
N LEU A 187 -17.21 -0.23 22.02
CA LEU A 187 -18.07 0.57 22.88
C LEU A 187 -17.79 2.06 22.64
N VAL A 188 -18.81 2.82 22.23
CA VAL A 188 -18.70 4.27 21.97
C VAL A 188 -19.55 5.06 22.95
N ALA A 189 -19.33 6.39 23.03
CA ALA A 189 -20.03 7.25 23.99
C ALA A 189 -19.81 6.84 25.45
N ALA A 190 -18.67 6.21 25.74
CA ALA A 190 -18.25 5.82 27.08
C ALA A 190 -17.63 7.05 27.79
N ALA A 191 -18.46 7.83 28.48
CA ALA A 191 -18.02 9.07 29.13
C ALA A 191 -16.86 8.81 30.11
N ASP A 192 -15.88 9.72 30.11
CA ASP A 192 -14.72 9.73 31.01
C ASP A 192 -13.87 8.44 31.02
N ALA A 193 -13.96 7.63 29.96
CA ALA A 193 -13.30 6.33 29.87
C ALA A 193 -11.76 6.43 30.02
N LEU A 194 -11.12 7.50 29.52
CA LEU A 194 -9.67 7.65 29.68
C LEU A 194 -9.24 7.86 31.13
N GLU A 195 -10.07 8.53 31.93
CA GLU A 195 -9.79 8.79 33.34
C GLU A 195 -10.11 7.57 34.20
N LEU A 196 -11.22 6.89 33.90
CA LEU A 196 -11.73 5.75 34.66
C LEU A 196 -10.98 4.44 34.36
N LEU A 197 -10.30 4.33 33.22
CA LEU A 197 -9.59 3.12 32.79
C LEU A 197 -8.09 3.40 32.58
N PRO A 198 -7.24 3.33 33.62
CA PRO A 198 -5.80 3.54 33.47
C PRO A 198 -5.11 2.49 32.59
N ALA A 199 -4.06 2.87 31.87
CA ALA A 199 -3.25 1.94 31.09
C ALA A 199 -2.67 0.80 31.96
N GLY A 200 -2.68 -0.42 31.42
CA GLY A 200 -2.26 -1.64 32.12
C GLY A 200 -3.35 -2.26 33.00
N THR A 201 -4.52 -1.65 33.13
CA THR A 201 -5.64 -2.23 33.89
C THR A 201 -6.27 -3.38 33.11
N GLN A 202 -6.50 -4.51 33.76
CA GLN A 202 -7.21 -5.63 33.15
C GLN A 202 -8.72 -5.39 33.26
N VAL A 203 -9.44 -5.45 32.14
CA VAL A 203 -10.87 -5.14 32.08
C VAL A 203 -11.65 -6.14 31.24
N VAL A 204 -12.96 -6.23 31.52
CA VAL A 204 -13.97 -6.87 30.68
C VAL A 204 -14.87 -5.79 30.10
N VAL A 205 -15.02 -5.75 28.78
CA VAL A 205 -15.93 -4.86 28.07
C VAL A 205 -17.19 -5.65 27.72
N ASP A 206 -18.29 -5.32 28.36
CA ASP A 206 -19.63 -5.81 28.03
C ASP A 206 -20.36 -4.72 27.23
N ALA A 207 -20.26 -4.82 25.91
CA ALA A 207 -20.89 -3.86 25.03
C ALA A 207 -22.42 -3.96 25.08
N ARG A 208 -22.98 -5.14 25.36
CA ARG A 208 -24.43 -5.33 25.48
C ARG A 208 -25.01 -4.61 26.69
N ALA A 209 -24.32 -4.65 27.82
CA ALA A 209 -24.67 -3.87 29.01
C ALA A 209 -24.27 -2.38 28.90
N GLY A 210 -23.47 -2.01 27.90
CA GLY A 210 -22.93 -0.67 27.75
C GLY A 210 -21.94 -0.31 28.86
N ALA A 211 -21.21 -1.30 29.38
CA ALA A 211 -20.42 -1.18 30.60
C ALA A 211 -19.04 -1.86 30.49
N VAL A 212 -18.10 -1.37 31.31
CA VAL A 212 -16.76 -1.94 31.45
C VAL A 212 -16.55 -2.33 32.92
N TYR A 213 -16.08 -3.54 33.16
CA TYR A 213 -15.88 -4.11 34.50
C TYR A 213 -14.39 -4.40 34.74
N PRO A 214 -13.93 -4.39 36.00
CA PRO A 214 -12.57 -4.82 36.32
C PRO A 214 -12.43 -6.35 36.18
N GLY A 215 -11.23 -6.81 35.83
CA GLY A 215 -10.90 -8.23 35.83
C GLY A 215 -10.89 -8.88 34.44
N ARG A 216 -10.92 -10.23 34.41
CA ARG A 216 -10.88 -11.06 33.21
C ARG A 216 -12.17 -11.83 33.04
N LEU A 217 -12.44 -12.28 31.82
CA LEU A 217 -13.53 -13.22 31.60
C LEU A 217 -13.25 -14.56 32.33
N PRO A 218 -14.25 -15.15 33.00
CA PRO A 218 -14.12 -16.47 33.60
C PRO A 218 -13.78 -17.55 32.56
N GLU A 219 -13.05 -18.59 32.97
CA GLU A 219 -12.76 -19.73 32.10
C GLU A 219 -14.07 -20.37 31.59
N GLY A 220 -14.18 -20.53 30.27
CA GLY A 220 -15.36 -21.09 29.60
C GLY A 220 -16.30 -20.05 28.98
N VAL A 221 -16.23 -18.77 29.40
CA VAL A 221 -16.93 -17.68 28.71
C VAL A 221 -16.12 -17.31 27.48
N ARG A 222 -16.61 -17.66 26.29
CA ARG A 222 -15.95 -17.26 25.05
C ARG A 222 -16.28 -15.80 24.73
N PRO A 223 -15.29 -14.92 24.51
CA PRO A 223 -15.56 -13.60 24.00
C PRO A 223 -16.29 -13.71 22.66
N ALA A 224 -17.32 -12.90 22.49
CA ALA A 224 -18.10 -12.85 21.25
C ALA A 224 -17.30 -12.08 20.21
N GLY A 225 -16.34 -12.77 19.62
CA GLY A 225 -15.59 -12.35 18.44
C GLY A 225 -15.45 -13.56 17.56
N ARG A 226 -15.71 -13.41 16.26
CA ARG A 226 -15.34 -14.42 15.27
C ARG A 226 -13.86 -14.72 15.52
N ASP A 227 -13.54 -15.99 15.75
CA ASP A 227 -12.16 -16.43 15.61
C ASP A 227 -11.77 -15.99 14.18
N ALA A 228 -10.83 -15.05 14.01
CA ALA A 228 -10.42 -14.61 12.66
C ALA A 228 -9.88 -15.78 11.83
N SER A 229 -9.60 -16.92 12.48
CA SER A 229 -9.30 -18.22 11.89
C SER A 229 -10.52 -19.00 11.35
N ALA A 230 -11.74 -18.68 11.80
CA ALA A 230 -12.97 -19.40 11.50
C ALA A 230 -13.81 -18.78 10.37
N ASP A 231 -13.39 -17.66 9.77
CA ASP A 231 -14.02 -17.20 8.53
C ASP A 231 -13.70 -18.23 7.43
N PRO A 232 -14.71 -18.95 6.87
CA PRO A 232 -14.49 -19.96 5.85
C PRO A 232 -13.77 -19.39 4.61
N TYR A 233 -13.96 -18.11 4.32
CA TYR A 233 -13.26 -17.41 3.25
C TYR A 233 -11.78 -17.21 3.58
N LEU A 234 -11.44 -16.69 4.77
CA LEU A 234 -10.03 -16.53 5.19
C LEU A 234 -9.33 -17.87 5.38
N HIS A 235 -10.03 -18.90 5.85
CA HIS A 235 -9.45 -20.24 5.98
C HIS A 235 -9.15 -20.85 4.60
N LYS A 236 -10.07 -20.68 3.64
CA LYS A 236 -9.85 -21.11 2.25
C LYS A 236 -8.76 -20.28 1.57
N LEU A 237 -8.70 -18.97 1.82
CA LEU A 237 -7.65 -18.09 1.31
C LEU A 237 -6.28 -18.47 1.88
N ARG A 238 -6.18 -18.75 3.18
CA ARG A 238 -4.95 -19.26 3.81
C ARG A 238 -4.50 -20.58 3.20
N GLY A 239 -5.43 -21.53 3.04
CA GLY A 239 -5.13 -22.80 2.38
C GLY A 239 -4.69 -22.64 0.92
N LEU A 240 -5.21 -21.63 0.20
CA LEU A 240 -4.74 -21.28 -1.14
C LEU A 240 -3.37 -20.62 -1.12
N LEU A 241 -3.10 -19.74 -0.15
CA LEU A 241 -1.80 -19.05 -0.03
C LEU A 241 -0.65 -20.04 0.10
N ASP A 242 -0.83 -21.17 0.81
CA ASP A 242 0.17 -22.23 0.93
C ASP A 242 0.60 -22.83 -0.43
N TYR A 243 -0.25 -22.75 -1.46
CA TYR A 243 0.06 -23.18 -2.83
C TYR A 243 0.41 -22.03 -3.77
N ILE A 244 0.42 -20.78 -3.30
CA ILE A 244 0.66 -19.61 -4.13
C ILE A 244 2.00 -18.96 -3.78
N THR A 245 2.22 -18.63 -2.50
CA THR A 245 3.31 -17.74 -2.08
C THR A 245 4.64 -18.43 -1.73
N PRO A 246 4.67 -19.66 -1.15
CA PRO A 246 5.94 -20.24 -0.72
C PRO A 246 6.89 -20.50 -1.89
N LEU A 247 8.17 -20.20 -1.72
CA LEU A 247 9.23 -20.50 -2.69
C LEU A 247 10.09 -21.65 -2.18
N HIS A 248 9.91 -22.83 -2.74
CA HIS A 248 10.67 -24.04 -2.41
C HIS A 248 11.82 -24.26 -3.39
N LEU A 249 11.67 -23.84 -4.65
CA LEU A 249 12.70 -23.94 -5.69
C LEU A 249 13.67 -22.76 -5.61
N VAL A 250 14.55 -22.79 -4.62
CA VAL A 250 15.45 -21.68 -4.31
C VAL A 250 16.72 -21.71 -5.18
N ASP A 251 17.41 -22.85 -5.20
CA ASP A 251 18.71 -23.02 -5.86
C ASP A 251 18.57 -23.71 -7.24
N PRO A 252 18.88 -23.02 -8.36
CA PRO A 252 18.86 -23.59 -9.71
C PRO A 252 19.90 -24.68 -9.98
N ALA A 253 20.99 -24.72 -9.20
CA ALA A 253 22.03 -25.73 -9.34
C ALA A 253 21.66 -27.05 -8.63
N ASP A 254 20.63 -27.05 -7.78
CA ASP A 254 20.19 -28.26 -7.09
C ASP A 254 19.60 -29.26 -8.10
N SER A 255 19.96 -30.53 -7.93
CA SER A 255 19.36 -31.66 -8.62
C SER A 255 17.83 -31.72 -8.54
N SER A 256 17.24 -31.11 -7.51
CA SER A 256 15.81 -31.01 -7.25
C SER A 256 15.13 -29.91 -8.06
N PHE A 257 15.87 -29.03 -8.75
CA PHE A 257 15.34 -27.96 -9.62
C PHE A 257 14.74 -28.50 -10.93
N ARG A 258 13.57 -29.14 -10.80
CA ARG A 258 12.87 -29.86 -11.86
C ARG A 258 11.38 -29.50 -11.83
N PRO A 259 10.64 -29.61 -12.95
CA PRO A 259 9.21 -29.31 -12.99
C PRO A 259 8.40 -30.09 -11.97
N GLN A 260 8.80 -31.34 -11.68
CA GLN A 260 8.12 -32.22 -10.73
C GLN A 260 8.24 -31.76 -9.26
N SER A 261 9.17 -30.85 -8.99
CA SER A 261 9.44 -30.32 -7.65
C SER A 261 8.70 -29.01 -7.38
N CYS A 262 8.02 -28.42 -8.37
CA CYS A 262 7.16 -27.26 -8.13
C CYS A 262 5.99 -27.63 -7.20
N ARG A 263 5.83 -26.91 -6.10
CA ARG A 263 4.75 -27.12 -5.12
C ARG A 263 3.85 -25.90 -4.95
N SER A 264 4.26 -24.75 -5.46
CA SER A 264 3.47 -23.51 -5.47
C SER A 264 3.46 -22.82 -6.85
N LEU A 265 2.57 -21.83 -7.03
CA LEU A 265 2.64 -20.93 -8.19
C LEU A 265 3.96 -20.16 -8.25
N HIS A 266 4.52 -19.76 -7.10
CA HIS A 266 5.81 -19.09 -7.02
C HIS A 266 6.94 -20.00 -7.54
N ASP A 267 6.90 -21.30 -7.23
CA ASP A 267 7.87 -22.27 -7.77
C ASP A 267 7.76 -22.41 -9.29
N ILE A 268 6.54 -22.43 -9.82
CA ILE A 268 6.30 -22.50 -11.27
C ILE A 268 6.89 -21.26 -11.96
N ILE A 269 6.63 -20.07 -11.41
CA ILE A 269 7.16 -18.81 -11.93
C ILE A 269 8.69 -18.83 -11.88
N ARG A 270 9.29 -19.22 -10.75
CA ARG A 270 10.75 -19.31 -10.58
C ARG A 270 11.38 -20.31 -11.54
N TYR A 271 10.82 -21.51 -11.67
CA TYR A 271 11.31 -22.54 -12.59
C TYR A 271 11.22 -22.09 -14.05
N ALA A 272 10.07 -21.54 -14.47
CA ALA A 272 9.88 -21.04 -15.82
C ALA A 272 10.84 -19.87 -16.13
N HIS A 273 11.01 -18.95 -15.20
CA HIS A 273 11.96 -17.85 -15.31
C HIS A 273 13.39 -18.36 -15.49
N GLU A 274 13.83 -19.28 -14.63
CA GLU A 274 15.17 -19.85 -14.71
C GLU A 274 15.40 -20.58 -16.05
N LYS A 275 14.44 -21.39 -16.51
CA LYS A 275 14.57 -22.06 -17.82
C LYS A 275 14.54 -21.08 -19.00
N ALA A 276 13.76 -20.00 -18.90
CA ALA A 276 13.80 -18.92 -19.89
C ALA A 276 15.17 -18.25 -19.91
N MET A 277 15.76 -17.95 -18.76
CA MET A 277 17.11 -17.38 -18.65
C MET A 277 18.17 -18.32 -19.22
N GLN A 278 18.17 -19.60 -18.81
CA GLN A 278 19.08 -20.62 -19.35
C GLN A 278 18.96 -20.75 -20.87
N THR A 279 17.74 -20.66 -21.40
CA THR A 279 17.50 -20.75 -22.84
C THR A 279 17.94 -19.47 -23.55
N MET A 280 17.67 -18.29 -22.98
CA MET A 280 18.08 -17.00 -23.54
C MET A 280 19.61 -16.88 -23.63
N PHE A 281 20.33 -17.33 -22.60
CA PHE A 281 21.80 -17.34 -22.61
C PHE A 281 22.40 -18.57 -23.30
N GLY A 282 21.72 -19.71 -23.33
CA GLY A 282 22.18 -20.94 -23.99
C GLY A 282 21.88 -21.01 -25.49
N LEU A 283 20.84 -20.33 -25.99
CA LEU A 283 20.56 -20.18 -27.43
C LEU A 283 21.64 -19.35 -28.14
N SER A 284 22.31 -18.44 -27.42
CA SER A 284 23.51 -17.75 -27.90
C SER A 284 24.59 -18.75 -28.34
N ASP A 285 24.75 -19.85 -27.59
CA ASP A 285 25.78 -20.86 -27.84
C ASP A 285 25.39 -21.88 -28.93
N LEU A 286 24.09 -22.16 -29.10
CA LEU A 286 23.60 -23.14 -30.08
C LEU A 286 23.34 -22.54 -31.47
N ALA A 287 22.94 -21.25 -31.56
CA ALA A 287 22.63 -20.59 -32.83
C ALA A 287 23.87 -19.98 -33.52
N SER A 288 25.00 -19.89 -32.81
CA SER A 288 26.20 -19.22 -33.29
C SER A 288 27.39 -20.15 -33.03
N GLY A 289 27.89 -20.85 -34.05
CA GLY A 289 29.16 -21.58 -33.97
C GLY A 289 30.40 -20.69 -33.74
N LYS A 290 30.22 -19.45 -33.26
CA LYS A 290 31.23 -18.43 -32.91
C LYS A 290 30.63 -17.47 -31.88
N SER A 291 31.36 -17.30 -30.76
CA SER A 291 31.27 -16.24 -29.75
C SER A 291 29.92 -15.92 -29.11
N SER A 292 29.94 -15.77 -27.78
CA SER A 292 28.80 -15.33 -27.00
C SER A 292 28.23 -14.00 -27.52
N ARG A 293 26.94 -14.02 -27.89
CA ARG A 293 26.14 -12.81 -28.19
C ARG A 293 25.77 -12.02 -26.94
N CYS A 294 26.04 -12.57 -25.76
CA CYS A 294 25.85 -11.93 -24.48
C CYS A 294 27.19 -11.43 -23.91
N ARG A 295 27.28 -10.15 -23.54
CA ARG A 295 28.51 -9.55 -22.99
C ARG A 295 28.21 -8.65 -21.81
N LEU A 296 29.09 -8.65 -20.81
CA LEU A 296 29.01 -7.72 -19.69
C LEU A 296 29.44 -6.32 -20.16
N LEU A 297 28.63 -5.31 -19.87
CA LEU A 297 28.97 -3.92 -20.17
C LEU A 297 30.09 -3.43 -19.25
N GLU A 298 31.12 -2.83 -19.83
CA GLU A 298 32.17 -2.15 -19.08
C GLU A 298 31.63 -0.79 -18.63
N THR A 299 31.50 -0.61 -17.31
CA THR A 299 30.88 0.57 -16.71
C THR A 299 31.47 0.89 -15.34
N ASP A 300 31.57 2.17 -15.02
CA ASP A 300 31.92 2.66 -13.68
C ASP A 300 30.68 2.75 -12.76
N LEU A 301 29.47 2.64 -13.32
CA LEU A 301 28.24 2.58 -12.53
C LEU A 301 28.22 1.30 -11.68
N ALA A 302 27.74 1.40 -10.44
CA ALA A 302 27.61 0.28 -9.50
C ALA A 302 26.44 -0.67 -9.86
N ILE A 303 26.41 -1.19 -11.09
CA ILE A 303 25.44 -2.16 -11.62
C ILE A 303 26.13 -3.12 -12.59
N ASP A 304 25.82 -4.42 -12.46
CA ASP A 304 26.18 -5.42 -13.47
C ASP A 304 25.09 -5.46 -14.54
N LEU A 305 25.45 -5.13 -15.79
CA LEU A 305 24.53 -5.11 -16.93
C LEU A 305 25.03 -5.97 -18.09
N TYR A 306 24.31 -7.03 -18.41
CA TYR A 306 24.61 -7.93 -19.53
C TYR A 306 23.81 -7.54 -20.78
N LEU A 307 24.49 -7.37 -21.91
CA LEU A 307 23.89 -7.03 -23.19
C LEU A 307 23.79 -8.26 -24.09
N LEU A 308 22.59 -8.59 -24.55
CA LEU A 308 22.32 -9.65 -25.53
C LEU A 308 22.00 -9.03 -26.89
N ASP A 309 22.89 -9.22 -27.87
CA ASP A 309 22.68 -8.73 -29.23
C ASP A 309 21.82 -9.70 -30.06
N VAL A 310 20.62 -9.25 -30.42
CA VAL A 310 19.66 -9.98 -31.28
C VAL A 310 19.66 -9.48 -32.72
N GLY A 311 20.43 -8.44 -33.04
CA GLY A 311 20.61 -7.95 -34.41
C GLY A 311 21.18 -6.53 -34.50
N ASN A 312 22.43 -6.38 -34.98
CA ASN A 312 23.10 -5.09 -35.15
C ASN A 312 23.14 -4.23 -33.87
N GLY A 313 23.08 -4.85 -32.68
CA GLY A 313 23.17 -4.16 -31.39
C GLY A 313 24.59 -3.71 -31.07
N PHE A 314 25.62 -4.36 -31.63
CA PHE A 314 27.02 -3.97 -31.52
C PHE A 314 27.60 -3.47 -32.86
N ARG A 315 28.53 -2.50 -32.79
CA ARG A 315 29.18 -1.90 -33.99
C ARG A 315 30.10 -2.89 -34.71
N GLU A 316 30.74 -3.77 -33.96
CA GLU A 316 31.61 -4.82 -34.48
C GLU A 316 31.34 -6.14 -33.75
N PRO A 317 31.29 -7.28 -34.48
CA PRO A 317 31.27 -8.59 -33.84
C PRO A 317 32.62 -8.85 -33.16
N GLY A 318 32.58 -9.10 -31.85
CA GLY A 318 33.77 -9.44 -31.05
C GLY A 318 33.66 -10.81 -30.38
N ASP A 319 34.77 -11.34 -29.88
CA ASP A 319 34.81 -12.65 -29.20
C ASP A 319 34.97 -12.54 -27.67
N GLY A 320 34.88 -11.33 -27.12
CA GLY A 320 35.07 -11.04 -25.70
C GLY A 320 33.83 -11.24 -24.84
N GLU A 321 34.05 -11.52 -23.55
CA GLU A 321 33.01 -11.60 -22.52
C GLU A 321 32.50 -10.22 -22.08
N THR A 322 33.24 -9.15 -22.38
CA THR A 322 32.90 -7.76 -22.05
C THR A 322 32.72 -6.90 -23.30
N VAL A 323 32.02 -5.77 -23.16
CA VAL A 323 31.82 -4.79 -24.21
C VAL A 323 31.86 -3.38 -23.65
N ALA A 324 32.69 -2.51 -24.23
CA ALA A 324 32.70 -1.08 -23.92
C ALA A 324 31.47 -0.37 -24.51
N VAL A 325 30.97 0.66 -23.83
CA VAL A 325 29.77 1.42 -24.23
C VAL A 325 29.91 1.99 -25.65
N ASP A 326 31.11 2.45 -26.03
CA ASP A 326 31.40 3.00 -27.37
C ASP A 326 31.33 1.96 -28.49
N ARG A 327 31.32 0.66 -28.16
CA ARG A 327 31.14 -0.43 -29.12
C ARG A 327 29.67 -0.82 -29.30
N VAL A 328 28.76 -0.27 -28.52
CA VAL A 328 27.31 -0.49 -28.68
C VAL A 328 26.77 0.39 -29.82
N ALA A 329 25.90 -0.19 -30.66
CA ALA A 329 25.26 0.47 -31.81
C ALA A 329 23.77 0.75 -31.58
N SER A 330 23.14 0.05 -30.64
CA SER A 330 21.72 0.23 -30.31
C SER A 330 21.41 1.66 -29.87
N ARG A 331 20.69 2.40 -30.71
CA ARG A 331 20.29 3.79 -30.43
C ARG A 331 19.43 3.91 -29.17
N PRO A 332 18.35 3.13 -28.99
CA PRO A 332 17.54 3.24 -27.78
C PRO A 332 18.32 2.89 -26.50
N PHE A 333 19.19 1.89 -26.56
CA PHE A 333 20.05 1.55 -25.42
C PHE A 333 20.99 2.69 -25.05
N LEU A 334 21.70 3.24 -26.03
CA LEU A 334 22.64 4.36 -25.82
C LEU A 334 21.94 5.59 -25.24
N ALA A 335 20.70 5.87 -25.70
CA ALA A 335 19.89 6.95 -25.16
C ALA A 335 19.56 6.73 -23.68
N LEU A 336 19.02 5.56 -23.32
CA LEU A 336 18.76 5.19 -21.92
C LEU A 336 20.03 5.26 -21.07
N TRP A 337 21.14 4.76 -21.62
CA TRP A 337 22.44 4.74 -20.95
C TRP A 337 22.98 6.15 -20.69
N GLN A 338 22.83 7.08 -21.64
CA GLN A 338 23.19 8.49 -21.47
C GLN A 338 22.43 9.12 -20.29
N GLY A 339 21.15 8.78 -20.13
CA GLY A 339 20.36 9.23 -18.98
C GLY A 339 20.82 8.62 -17.67
N LEU A 340 21.06 7.31 -17.65
CA LEU A 340 21.51 6.58 -16.46
C LEU A 340 22.89 7.04 -15.99
N SER A 341 23.81 7.28 -16.92
CA SER A 341 25.18 7.74 -16.64
C SER A 341 25.31 9.26 -16.52
N HIS A 342 24.19 10.00 -16.46
CA HIS A 342 24.21 11.45 -16.39
C HIS A 342 24.89 11.93 -15.09
N PRO A 343 25.75 12.98 -15.11
CA PRO A 343 26.50 13.45 -13.92
C PRO A 343 25.64 13.85 -12.71
N ASP A 344 24.40 14.27 -12.94
CA ASP A 344 23.46 14.60 -11.87
C ASP A 344 22.90 13.36 -11.14
N VAL A 345 23.04 12.17 -11.74
CA VAL A 345 22.63 10.91 -11.12
C VAL A 345 23.75 10.43 -10.20
N ASP A 346 23.44 10.35 -8.91
CA ASP A 346 24.39 9.88 -7.91
C ASP A 346 24.36 8.36 -7.81
N TRP A 347 25.42 7.71 -8.29
CA TRP A 347 25.64 6.26 -8.12
C TRP A 347 26.61 5.94 -6.97
N ASP A 348 27.21 6.92 -6.31
CA ASP A 348 28.21 6.69 -5.26
C ASP A 348 27.59 6.62 -3.85
N SER A 349 26.41 7.22 -3.66
CA SER A 349 25.67 7.22 -2.39
C SER A 349 25.33 5.82 -1.85
N HIS A 350 25.48 4.78 -2.68
CA HIS A 350 25.19 3.37 -2.35
C HIS A 350 26.28 2.66 -1.55
N LEU A 351 27.50 3.22 -1.46
CA LEU A 351 28.61 2.61 -0.71
C LEU A 351 28.36 2.53 0.81
N HIS A 352 27.37 3.27 1.34
CA HIS A 352 27.05 3.30 2.77
C HIS A 352 25.87 2.41 3.18
N PHE A 353 25.08 1.90 2.23
CA PHE A 353 24.06 0.90 2.53
C PHE A 353 24.69 -0.47 2.31
N ASP A 354 24.84 -1.26 3.38
CA ASP A 354 25.37 -2.62 3.30
C ASP A 354 24.33 -3.53 2.63
N TRP A 355 24.23 -3.43 1.31
CA TRP A 355 23.38 -4.29 0.48
C TRP A 355 23.75 -5.75 0.66
N LYS A 356 25.02 -6.06 0.95
CA LYS A 356 25.46 -7.44 1.17
C LYS A 356 24.95 -7.97 2.50
N GLY A 357 25.02 -7.20 3.59
CA GLY A 357 24.45 -7.53 4.89
C GLY A 357 22.92 -7.47 4.95
N PHE A 358 22.28 -6.55 4.22
CA PHE A 358 20.81 -6.45 4.11
C PHE A 358 20.24 -7.55 3.21
N SER A 359 20.94 -7.85 2.10
CA SER A 359 20.71 -9.05 1.31
C SER A 359 20.92 -10.26 2.21
N ASP A 360 22.06 -10.49 2.85
CA ASP A 360 22.31 -11.64 3.72
C ASP A 360 21.28 -11.79 4.87
N ALA A 361 20.79 -10.68 5.45
CA ALA A 361 19.72 -10.70 6.45
C ALA A 361 18.34 -11.03 5.85
N ALA A 362 18.00 -10.54 4.64
CA ALA A 362 16.79 -10.92 3.92
C ALA A 362 16.88 -12.35 3.32
N LEU A 363 18.10 -12.77 2.94
CA LEU A 363 18.48 -14.10 2.44
C LEU A 363 18.55 -15.11 3.58
N SER A 364 18.75 -14.68 4.84
CA SER A 364 18.64 -15.54 6.03
C SER A 364 17.21 -16.06 6.28
N GLY A 365 16.22 -15.48 5.57
CA GLY A 365 14.88 -16.04 5.37
C GLY A 365 14.82 -17.19 4.35
N GLY A 366 15.97 -17.66 3.83
CA GLY A 366 16.12 -18.90 3.06
C GLY A 366 16.26 -18.77 1.54
N VAL A 367 16.69 -17.63 0.98
CA VAL A 367 16.55 -17.37 -0.47
C VAL A 367 17.85 -16.97 -1.21
N VAL A 368 18.89 -17.82 -1.24
CA VAL A 368 20.02 -17.78 -2.22
C VAL A 368 21.34 -17.11 -1.74
N SER A 369 22.45 -17.42 -2.43
CA SER A 369 23.85 -17.01 -2.16
C SER A 369 24.36 -15.92 -3.13
N GLY A 370 25.21 -15.02 -2.63
CA GLY A 370 25.61 -13.75 -3.28
C GLY A 370 26.62 -13.82 -4.43
N GLY A 371 26.33 -14.59 -5.49
CA GLY A 371 27.20 -14.64 -6.68
C GLY A 371 26.54 -15.08 -7.98
N SER A 372 25.21 -15.25 -8.02
CA SER A 372 24.52 -15.77 -9.21
C SER A 372 24.19 -14.67 -10.23
N ARG A 373 24.40 -14.95 -11.53
CA ARG A 373 23.90 -14.17 -12.68
C ARG A 373 22.37 -13.93 -12.67
N GLU A 374 21.67 -14.51 -11.70
CA GLU A 374 20.23 -14.44 -11.47
C GLU A 374 19.74 -13.08 -10.94
N PHE A 375 20.65 -12.24 -10.43
CA PHE A 375 20.34 -10.89 -9.94
C PHE A 375 20.95 -9.77 -10.81
N ALA A 376 21.65 -10.12 -11.89
CA ALA A 376 22.21 -9.12 -12.79
C ALA A 376 21.11 -8.42 -13.60
N SER A 377 21.35 -7.15 -13.93
CA SER A 377 20.53 -6.46 -14.92
C SER A 377 20.91 -6.97 -16.31
N TYR A 378 19.96 -7.02 -17.22
CA TYR A 378 20.21 -7.43 -18.60
C TYR A 378 19.46 -6.55 -19.59
N ALA A 379 20.02 -6.38 -20.79
CA ALA A 379 19.32 -5.74 -21.88
C ALA A 379 19.42 -6.57 -23.15
N ILE A 380 18.30 -6.74 -23.83
CA ILE A 380 18.23 -7.31 -25.19
C ILE A 380 18.27 -6.13 -26.15
N VAL A 381 19.25 -6.11 -27.06
CA VAL A 381 19.51 -4.95 -27.91
C VAL A 381 19.58 -5.35 -29.39
N SER A 382 18.99 -4.50 -30.24
CA SER A 382 19.23 -4.45 -31.69
C SER A 382 19.61 -3.01 -32.07
N GLY A 383 19.89 -2.74 -33.34
CA GLY A 383 20.15 -1.37 -33.81
C GLY A 383 19.06 -0.35 -33.45
N ASP A 384 17.78 -0.78 -33.44
CA ASP A 384 16.59 0.05 -33.23
C ASP A 384 15.69 -0.42 -32.07
N TYR A 385 16.02 -1.52 -31.39
CA TYR A 385 15.25 -2.08 -30.29
C TYR A 385 16.08 -2.19 -29.01
N CYS A 386 15.45 -1.96 -27.87
CA CYS A 386 16.03 -2.25 -26.56
C CYS A 386 14.95 -2.71 -25.57
N ASN A 387 15.16 -3.89 -24.98
CA ASN A 387 14.45 -4.35 -23.80
C ASN A 387 15.43 -4.36 -22.63
N LEU A 388 15.37 -3.35 -21.77
CA LEU A 388 16.22 -3.20 -20.60
C LEU A 388 15.48 -3.69 -19.35
N ASN A 389 16.03 -4.70 -18.71
CA ASN A 389 15.59 -5.22 -17.43
C ASN A 389 16.61 -4.82 -16.35
N MET A 390 16.23 -3.87 -15.51
CA MET A 390 17.05 -3.44 -14.39
C MET A 390 16.50 -4.00 -13.09
N ARG A 391 17.36 -4.73 -12.39
CA ARG A 391 17.14 -5.12 -11.00
C ARG A 391 18.12 -4.34 -10.15
N PHE A 392 17.59 -3.54 -9.23
CA PHE A 392 18.41 -2.81 -8.27
C PHE A 392 17.84 -3.02 -6.86
N GLY A 393 18.49 -3.89 -6.08
CA GLY A 393 17.99 -4.28 -4.77
C GLY A 393 16.59 -4.89 -4.86
N TYR A 394 15.59 -4.18 -4.33
CA TYR A 394 14.20 -4.64 -4.21
C TYR A 394 13.22 -3.99 -5.19
N HIS A 395 13.69 -3.18 -6.15
CA HIS A 395 12.83 -2.67 -7.23
C HIS A 395 13.21 -3.23 -8.59
N PHE A 396 12.18 -3.47 -9.39
CA PHE A 396 12.24 -4.03 -10.72
C PHE A 396 11.76 -2.97 -11.71
N THR A 397 12.60 -2.72 -12.71
CA THR A 397 12.26 -1.82 -13.82
C THR A 397 12.44 -2.57 -15.13
N LEU A 398 11.43 -2.49 -16.00
CA LEU A 398 11.51 -2.95 -17.38
C LEU A 398 11.23 -1.79 -18.30
N VAL A 399 12.12 -1.54 -19.25
CA VAL A 399 11.93 -0.59 -20.35
C VAL A 399 11.97 -1.36 -21.66
N ASP A 400 10.89 -1.30 -22.43
CA ASP A 400 10.77 -1.94 -23.75
C ASP A 400 10.53 -0.86 -24.79
N CYS A 401 11.39 -0.75 -25.79
CA CYS A 401 11.31 0.33 -26.76
C CYS A 401 11.79 -0.05 -28.15
N LEU A 402 11.11 0.51 -29.14
CA LEU A 402 11.41 0.38 -30.57
C LEU A 402 11.52 1.78 -31.19
N CYS A 403 12.66 2.06 -31.81
CA CYS A 403 13.09 3.33 -32.40
C CYS A 403 13.41 3.16 -33.89
N GLY A 404 12.42 2.70 -34.66
CA GLY A 404 12.50 2.54 -36.10
C GLY A 404 12.32 3.85 -36.89
N ASP A 405 12.39 3.75 -38.22
CA ASP A 405 12.21 4.89 -39.13
C ASP A 405 10.75 5.39 -39.20
N GLU A 406 9.77 4.51 -38.95
CA GLU A 406 8.35 4.84 -39.03
C GLU A 406 7.79 5.24 -37.67
N ALA A 407 7.36 6.50 -37.53
CA ALA A 407 6.85 7.03 -36.26
C ALA A 407 5.72 6.21 -35.64
N ARG A 408 4.81 5.67 -36.47
CA ARG A 408 3.67 4.85 -36.01
C ARG A 408 4.07 3.55 -35.31
N GLY A 409 5.23 2.99 -35.65
CA GLY A 409 5.75 1.77 -35.04
C GLY A 409 6.55 2.01 -33.77
N ASN A 410 6.92 3.26 -33.52
CA ASN A 410 7.81 3.62 -32.41
C ASN A 410 7.05 3.69 -31.09
N TYR A 411 7.64 3.13 -30.04
CA TYR A 411 7.07 3.13 -28.71
C TYR A 411 8.14 3.04 -27.62
N CYS A 412 7.75 3.44 -26.41
CA CYS A 412 8.44 3.14 -25.17
C CYS A 412 7.41 2.72 -24.12
N GLN A 413 7.62 1.54 -23.54
CA GLN A 413 6.87 1.03 -22.40
C GLN A 413 7.80 0.93 -21.21
N LEU A 414 7.38 1.47 -20.07
CA LEU A 414 8.07 1.39 -18.80
C LEU A 414 7.17 0.70 -17.79
N ARG A 415 7.68 -0.37 -17.17
CA ARG A 415 7.05 -1.04 -16.04
C ARG A 415 7.95 -0.92 -14.83
N PHE A 416 7.39 -0.53 -13.70
CA PHE A 416 8.09 -0.35 -12.43
C PHE A 416 7.32 -1.02 -11.30
N ALA A 417 8.01 -1.77 -10.44
CA ALA A 417 7.44 -2.36 -9.24
C ALA A 417 8.49 -2.53 -8.13
N GLY A 418 8.03 -2.61 -6.88
CA GLY A 418 8.91 -2.86 -5.72
C GLY A 418 9.53 -1.60 -5.09
N GLY A 419 10.54 -1.79 -4.25
CA GLY A 419 11.18 -0.75 -3.44
C GLY A 419 11.68 -1.28 -2.09
N GLY A 420 12.72 -0.64 -1.54
CA GLY A 420 13.29 -0.95 -0.22
C GLY A 420 12.69 -0.13 0.92
N GLY A 421 11.91 0.91 0.61
CA GLY A 421 11.18 1.73 1.57
C GLY A 421 9.91 1.09 2.13
N ASP A 422 9.33 1.73 3.14
CA ASP A 422 8.03 1.32 3.68
C ASP A 422 6.89 1.57 2.67
N TYR A 423 5.67 1.16 3.02
CA TYR A 423 4.50 1.34 2.14
C TYR A 423 4.30 2.81 1.72
N GLN A 424 4.53 3.76 2.64
CA GLN A 424 4.33 5.18 2.38
C GLN A 424 5.38 5.69 1.39
N GLY A 425 6.65 5.39 1.61
CA GLY A 425 7.74 5.78 0.72
C GLY A 425 7.61 5.19 -0.68
N ARG A 426 7.24 3.90 -0.79
CA ARG A 426 6.93 3.25 -2.07
C ARG A 426 5.75 3.91 -2.79
N SER A 427 4.68 4.23 -2.05
CA SER A 427 3.52 4.96 -2.61
C SER A 427 3.91 6.35 -3.11
N LEU A 428 4.74 7.08 -2.36
CA LEU A 428 5.23 8.40 -2.76
C LEU A 428 6.11 8.34 -4.01
N ARG A 429 7.01 7.35 -4.11
CA ARG A 429 7.84 7.13 -5.30
C ARG A 429 7.00 6.82 -6.53
N ILE A 430 5.97 5.99 -6.40
CA ILE A 430 5.05 5.71 -7.51
C ILE A 430 4.34 6.99 -7.95
N ARG A 431 3.84 7.80 -7.02
CA ARG A 431 3.20 9.08 -7.35
C ARG A 431 4.17 10.07 -8.02
N LEU A 432 5.43 10.09 -7.58
CA LEU A 432 6.48 10.86 -8.23
C LEU A 432 6.70 10.43 -9.68
N LEU A 433 6.84 9.11 -9.91
CA LEU A 433 7.02 8.55 -11.24
C LEU A 433 5.79 8.85 -12.12
N THR A 434 4.58 8.69 -11.60
CA THR A 434 3.33 9.06 -12.30
C THR A 434 3.32 10.53 -12.70
N LEU A 435 3.72 11.43 -11.78
CA LEU A 435 3.78 12.87 -12.06
C LEU A 435 4.77 13.20 -13.18
N VAL A 436 6.00 12.69 -13.10
CA VAL A 436 7.04 12.99 -14.09
C VAL A 436 6.73 12.33 -15.44
N LEU A 437 6.34 11.05 -15.45
CA LEU A 437 6.00 10.34 -16.69
C LEU A 437 4.78 10.95 -17.37
N GLY A 438 3.76 11.39 -16.62
CA GLY A 438 2.62 12.11 -17.17
C GLY A 438 3.02 13.43 -17.84
N ARG A 439 3.95 14.19 -17.24
CA ARG A 439 4.51 15.41 -17.87
C ARG A 439 5.35 15.13 -19.12
N LEU A 440 5.97 13.96 -19.18
CA LEU A 440 6.67 13.46 -20.38
C LEU A 440 5.72 12.94 -21.46
N GLY A 441 4.40 12.90 -21.20
CA GLY A 441 3.39 12.47 -22.17
C GLY A 441 3.04 10.98 -22.13
N PHE A 442 3.49 10.23 -21.14
CA PHE A 442 3.12 8.82 -20.99
C PHE A 442 1.68 8.67 -20.51
N GLU A 443 0.99 7.66 -21.04
CA GLU A 443 -0.21 7.09 -20.43
C GLU A 443 0.22 6.18 -19.28
N VAL A 444 -0.14 6.53 -18.04
CA VAL A 444 0.28 5.81 -16.83
C VAL A 444 -0.91 5.14 -16.16
N THR A 445 -0.78 3.84 -15.86
CA THR A 445 -1.71 3.06 -15.05
C THR A 445 -0.98 2.56 -13.79
N VAL A 446 -1.64 2.68 -12.64
CA VAL A 446 -1.09 2.19 -11.36
C VAL A 446 -2.06 1.19 -10.75
N LYS A 447 -1.54 0.02 -10.36
CA LYS A 447 -2.26 -1.01 -9.61
C LYS A 447 -1.45 -1.42 -8.40
N ALA A 448 -1.88 -1.00 -7.22
CA ALA A 448 -1.12 -1.15 -5.98
C ALA A 448 0.30 -0.57 -6.13
N ASP A 449 1.33 -1.40 -6.14
CA ASP A 449 2.72 -1.00 -6.28
C ASP A 449 3.30 -1.17 -7.71
N LEU A 450 2.48 -1.65 -8.65
CA LEU A 450 2.84 -1.80 -10.06
C LEU A 450 2.46 -0.54 -10.83
N LEU A 451 3.44 0.10 -11.45
CA LEU A 451 3.28 1.18 -12.41
C LEU A 451 3.56 0.65 -13.81
N ASP A 452 2.59 0.83 -14.71
CA ASP A 452 2.71 0.59 -16.15
C ASP A 452 2.54 1.93 -16.87
N ALA A 453 3.56 2.33 -17.64
CA ALA A 453 3.55 3.56 -18.43
C ALA A 453 3.87 3.25 -19.89
N ARG A 454 3.15 3.88 -20.82
CA ARG A 454 3.41 3.72 -22.26
C ARG A 454 3.30 5.03 -23.02
N ILE A 455 4.08 5.15 -24.08
CA ILE A 455 4.02 6.25 -25.05
C ILE A 455 4.43 5.69 -26.42
N GLY A 456 3.95 6.29 -27.51
CA GLY A 456 4.29 5.87 -28.87
C GLY A 456 3.83 6.86 -29.92
N GLU A 457 3.90 6.44 -31.18
CA GLU A 457 3.57 7.26 -32.35
C GLU A 457 4.47 8.50 -32.50
N MET A 458 5.75 8.36 -32.13
CA MET A 458 6.75 9.44 -32.15
C MET A 458 7.81 9.21 -33.23
N ASP A 459 8.33 10.29 -33.82
CA ASP A 459 9.51 10.17 -34.66
C ASP A 459 10.72 9.69 -33.83
N ARG A 460 11.69 9.10 -34.52
CA ARG A 460 12.85 8.45 -33.90
C ARG A 460 13.67 9.39 -33.03
N ASP A 461 13.91 10.61 -33.48
CA ASP A 461 14.83 11.52 -32.80
C ASP A 461 14.19 12.04 -31.50
N SER A 462 12.90 12.39 -31.56
CA SER A 462 12.11 12.72 -30.37
C SER A 462 12.05 11.57 -29.36
N LEU A 463 11.90 10.32 -29.81
CA LEU A 463 11.88 9.16 -28.92
C LEU A 463 13.26 8.91 -28.27
N VAL A 464 14.35 9.11 -29.00
CA VAL A 464 15.71 9.02 -28.46
C VAL A 464 15.95 10.06 -27.37
N GLU A 465 15.55 11.31 -27.57
CA GLU A 465 15.65 12.36 -26.53
C GLU A 465 14.81 12.02 -25.29
N LEU A 466 13.60 11.48 -25.51
CA LEU A 466 12.73 11.03 -24.44
C LEU A 466 13.39 9.90 -23.63
N LEU A 467 13.97 8.90 -24.30
CA LEU A 467 14.66 7.78 -23.66
C LEU A 467 15.83 8.22 -22.79
N ALA A 468 16.59 9.24 -23.21
CA ALA A 468 17.63 9.84 -22.35
C ALA A 468 17.03 10.46 -21.08
N THR A 469 15.87 11.10 -21.19
CA THR A 469 15.16 11.65 -20.02
C THR A 469 14.62 10.54 -19.12
N VAL A 470 14.09 9.44 -19.69
CA VAL A 470 13.66 8.25 -18.95
C VAL A 470 14.84 7.62 -18.20
N GLY A 471 15.99 7.46 -18.84
CA GLY A 471 17.21 6.96 -18.18
C GLY A 471 17.60 7.81 -16.97
N ARG A 472 17.56 9.15 -17.11
CA ARG A 472 17.84 10.07 -16.00
C ARG A 472 16.82 9.92 -14.86
N LEU A 473 15.54 9.74 -15.18
CA LEU A 473 14.49 9.53 -14.19
C LEU A 473 14.71 8.26 -13.38
N LEU A 474 15.08 7.15 -14.05
CA LEU A 474 15.36 5.88 -13.40
C LEU A 474 16.53 6.01 -12.41
N GLY A 475 17.60 6.67 -12.83
CA GLY A 475 18.74 6.98 -11.96
C GLY A 475 18.33 7.85 -10.76
N ALA A 476 17.65 8.98 -11.01
CA ALA A 476 17.32 9.97 -9.99
C ALA A 476 16.29 9.49 -8.93
N THR A 477 15.51 8.45 -9.26
CA THR A 477 14.44 7.92 -8.39
C THR A 477 14.82 6.65 -7.62
N LYS A 478 15.99 6.10 -7.89
CA LYS A 478 16.51 4.82 -7.39
C LYS A 478 16.28 4.52 -5.90
N LEU A 479 16.56 5.46 -4.99
CA LEU A 479 16.40 5.31 -3.54
C LEU A 479 15.33 6.23 -2.94
N ARG A 480 14.53 6.89 -3.79
CA ARG A 480 13.61 7.94 -3.33
C ARG A 480 12.48 7.40 -2.46
N ASP A 481 12.14 6.12 -2.56
CA ASP A 481 11.20 5.46 -1.66
C ASP A 481 11.70 5.37 -0.21
N MET A 482 13.01 5.53 0.04
CA MET A 482 13.58 5.54 1.39
C MET A 482 13.76 6.96 1.94
N VAL A 483 13.68 7.98 1.07
CA VAL A 483 13.97 9.38 1.41
C VAL A 483 12.71 10.25 1.42
N LEU A 484 11.74 9.96 0.54
CA LEU A 484 10.47 10.68 0.46
C LEU A 484 9.62 10.36 1.69
N LYS A 485 9.21 11.42 2.40
CA LYS A 485 8.37 11.33 3.60
C LYS A 485 7.03 12.01 3.41
N ASP A 486 6.95 13.02 2.54
CA ASP A 486 5.77 13.85 2.34
C ASP A 486 5.48 14.08 0.85
N GLU A 487 4.20 14.19 0.52
CA GLU A 487 3.69 14.54 -0.80
C GLU A 487 4.12 15.94 -1.26
N HIS A 488 4.34 16.88 -0.34
CA HIS A 488 4.82 18.23 -0.66
C HIS A 488 6.23 18.23 -1.27
N GLN A 489 6.96 17.11 -1.19
CA GLN A 489 8.29 16.96 -1.79
C GLN A 489 8.23 16.57 -3.28
N LEU A 490 7.08 16.12 -3.79
CA LEU A 490 6.96 15.56 -5.15
C LEU A 490 7.07 16.63 -6.24
N GLU A 491 6.30 17.72 -6.08
CA GLU A 491 6.29 18.84 -7.04
C GLU A 491 7.63 19.56 -7.15
N PRO A 492 8.30 19.94 -6.03
CA PRO A 492 9.66 20.49 -6.07
C PRO A 492 10.66 19.56 -6.74
N PHE A 493 10.60 18.25 -6.48
CA PHE A 493 11.48 17.29 -7.14
C PHE A 493 11.23 17.24 -8.64
N ALA A 494 9.96 17.15 -9.07
CA ALA A 494 9.62 17.13 -10.48
C ALA A 494 10.09 18.41 -11.18
N ALA A 495 9.90 19.58 -10.55
CA ALA A 495 10.40 20.85 -11.07
C ALA A 495 11.93 20.87 -11.20
N GLN A 496 12.65 20.42 -10.17
CA GLN A 496 14.11 20.29 -10.21
C GLN A 496 14.58 19.33 -11.30
N PHE A 497 13.88 18.20 -11.46
CA PHE A 497 14.13 17.22 -12.50
C PHE A 497 14.06 17.86 -13.89
N PHE A 498 12.99 18.59 -14.21
CA PHE A 498 12.85 19.24 -15.51
C PHE A 498 13.76 20.46 -15.70
N ALA A 499 14.16 21.15 -14.63
CA ALA A 499 15.06 22.29 -14.70
C ALA A 499 16.53 21.93 -14.95
N GLY A 500 16.92 20.65 -14.77
CA GLY A 500 18.32 20.22 -14.89
C GLY A 500 19.22 20.80 -13.78
N ALA A 501 18.65 21.11 -12.61
CA ALA A 501 19.34 21.83 -11.55
C ALA A 501 19.93 20.89 -10.49
N GLY A 502 21.17 20.43 -10.71
CA GLY A 502 22.06 19.87 -9.68
C GLY A 502 21.92 18.37 -9.39
N ARG A 503 22.95 17.82 -8.70
CA ARG A 503 23.09 16.41 -8.34
C ARG A 503 21.95 15.97 -7.40
N PHE A 504 21.24 14.90 -7.74
CA PHE A 504 20.13 14.36 -6.95
C PHE A 504 20.67 13.57 -5.75
N THR A 505 21.23 14.27 -4.75
CA THR A 505 21.77 13.60 -3.55
C THR A 505 20.65 13.01 -2.69
N ASP A 506 20.93 11.86 -2.06
CA ASP A 506 19.99 11.14 -1.19
C ASP A 506 20.01 11.64 0.28
N ARG A 507 20.80 12.67 0.58
CA ARG A 507 20.90 13.23 1.94
C ARG A 507 19.70 14.12 2.26
N PRO A 508 19.09 14.01 3.45
CA PRO A 508 18.24 15.08 3.96
C PRO A 508 19.08 16.37 4.04
N ALA A 509 18.50 17.49 3.63
CA ALA A 509 19.14 18.79 3.79
C ALA A 509 19.53 18.95 5.26
N ASP A 510 20.84 19.02 5.52
CA ASP A 510 21.34 19.35 6.84
C ASP A 510 20.82 20.76 7.14
N HIS A 511 19.86 20.85 8.07
CA HIS A 511 19.51 22.14 8.64
C HIS A 511 20.76 22.59 9.40
N GLY A 512 21.59 23.39 8.73
CA GLY A 512 22.80 23.96 9.29
C GLY A 512 22.48 24.60 10.64
N ASP A 513 23.01 24.02 11.70
CA ASP A 513 23.11 24.64 13.01
C ASP A 513 24.03 25.87 12.88
N PRO A 514 23.54 27.10 13.08
CA PRO A 514 24.35 28.31 12.95
C PRO A 514 25.22 28.56 14.19
N SER A 515 25.78 27.51 14.81
CA SER A 515 26.53 27.63 16.05
C SER A 515 27.77 26.73 16.13
N SER A 516 28.71 26.87 15.19
CA SER A 516 30.10 26.41 15.44
C SER A 516 31.16 27.15 14.62
N ASP A 517 31.11 28.49 14.60
CA ASP A 517 32.33 29.26 14.36
C ASP A 517 33.09 29.41 15.69
N THR A 518 34.08 28.53 15.91
CA THR A 518 35.16 28.79 16.88
C THR A 518 36.48 28.78 16.12
N PRO A 519 37.27 29.87 16.16
CA PRO A 519 38.50 29.96 15.38
C PRO A 519 39.60 29.08 15.99
N ALA A 520 40.31 28.38 15.11
CA ALA A 520 41.49 27.61 15.45
C ALA A 520 42.61 28.51 16.00
N HIS A 521 43.05 28.23 17.22
CA HIS A 521 44.37 28.58 17.72
C HIS A 521 45.20 27.28 17.84
N GLY A 522 46.36 27.25 17.21
CA GLY A 522 47.34 26.17 17.29
C GLY A 522 48.14 26.01 16.01
#